data_AF-A0AAE1HPB2-F1
#
_entry.id   AF-A0AAE1HPB2-F1
#
_cell.length_a   1.000
_cell.length_b   1.000
_cell.length_c   1.000
_cell.angle_alpha   90.00
_cell.angle_beta   90.00
_cell.angle_gamma   90.00
#
_symmetry.space_group_name_H-M   'P 1'
#
loop_
_entity.id
_entity.type
_entity.pdbx_description
1 polymer ?
#
loop_
_entity_poly.entity_id
_entity_poly.type
_entity_poly.pdbx_seq_one_letter_code
_entity_poly.pdbx_strand_id
1 'polypeptide(L)'
;MERSGGSMALALNSTLWPFVMKLVLVLLAAAALLGSAAAGPAAYGICQTGCNALAVACYGAAGVVMGVGSVPTCNVALGLCMAACVAAGAAPTP
;
A
#
# COMPACT_ATOMS: atom_id res chain seq x y z
N MET A 1 -15.48 -44.29 -18.45
CA MET A 1 -14.77 -43.65 -19.58
C MET A 1 -13.65 -42.81 -18.99
N GLU A 2 -12.55 -43.47 -18.66
CA GLU A 2 -11.27 -42.81 -18.38
C GLU A 2 -10.44 -42.92 -19.65
N ARG A 3 -10.11 -41.79 -20.28
CA ARG A 3 -8.93 -41.71 -21.15
C ARG A 3 -8.51 -40.27 -21.42
N SER A 4 -7.24 -40.02 -21.10
CA SER A 4 -6.33 -39.18 -21.88
C SER A 4 -6.26 -37.67 -21.58
N GLY A 5 -5.84 -37.28 -20.36
CA GLY A 5 -5.41 -35.90 -20.08
C GLY A 5 -4.37 -35.69 -18.97
N GLY A 6 -4.12 -36.68 -18.12
CA GLY A 6 -3.28 -36.51 -16.91
C GLY A 6 -1.76 -36.53 -17.13
N SER A 7 -1.25 -37.02 -18.26
CA SER A 7 0.19 -37.23 -18.44
C SER A 7 0.99 -36.01 -18.91
N MET A 8 0.34 -34.95 -19.43
CA MET A 8 1.05 -33.71 -19.80
C MET A 8 1.14 -32.71 -18.65
N ALA A 9 0.14 -32.65 -17.76
CA ALA A 9 0.16 -31.74 -16.60
C ALA A 9 1.26 -32.08 -15.57
N LEU A 10 1.59 -33.37 -15.41
CA LEU A 10 2.67 -33.80 -14.49
C LEU A 10 4.08 -33.47 -15.02
N ALA A 11 4.26 -33.39 -16.35
CA ALA A 11 5.54 -33.03 -16.97
C ALA A 11 5.83 -31.51 -16.89
N LEU A 12 4.78 -30.67 -17.04
CA LEU A 12 4.91 -29.24 -16.77
C LEU A 12 5.19 -28.97 -15.29
N ASN A 13 4.60 -29.73 -14.36
CA ASN A 13 4.78 -29.50 -12.93
C ASN A 13 6.15 -29.94 -12.38
N SER A 14 6.87 -30.87 -13.04
CA SER A 14 8.16 -31.38 -12.54
C SER A 14 9.37 -30.64 -13.09
N THR A 15 9.27 -30.04 -14.28
CA THR A 15 10.35 -29.24 -14.88
C THR A 15 10.20 -27.75 -14.68
N LEU A 16 8.97 -27.21 -14.60
CA LEU A 16 8.74 -25.77 -14.40
C LEU A 16 8.92 -25.35 -12.93
N TRP A 17 8.64 -26.24 -11.98
CA TRP A 17 8.79 -25.99 -10.54
C TRP A 17 10.19 -25.54 -10.11
N PRO A 18 11.30 -26.17 -10.54
CA PRO A 18 12.63 -25.64 -10.22
C PRO A 18 12.85 -24.24 -10.80
N PHE A 19 12.37 -23.93 -12.00
CA PHE A 19 12.51 -22.58 -12.56
C PHE A 19 11.66 -21.55 -11.81
N VAL A 20 10.43 -21.90 -11.44
CA VAL A 20 9.55 -21.06 -10.62
C VAL A 20 10.15 -20.81 -9.24
N MET A 21 10.68 -21.84 -8.57
CA MET A 21 11.34 -21.68 -7.27
C MET A 21 12.61 -20.84 -7.37
N LYS A 22 13.43 -21.04 -8.41
CA LYS A 22 14.60 -20.19 -8.66
C LYS A 22 14.18 -18.74 -8.91
N LEU A 23 13.12 -18.50 -9.69
CA LEU A 23 12.60 -17.16 -9.94
C LEU A 23 12.09 -16.50 -8.65
N VAL A 24 11.35 -17.24 -7.83
CA VAL A 24 10.85 -16.79 -6.53
C VAL A 24 12.01 -16.47 -5.59
N LEU A 25 13.05 -17.31 -5.53
CA LEU A 25 14.25 -17.08 -4.73
C LEU A 25 15.04 -15.86 -5.22
N VAL A 26 15.16 -15.65 -6.53
CA VAL A 26 15.80 -14.47 -7.12
C VAL A 26 15.01 -13.21 -6.82
N LEU A 27 13.67 -13.26 -6.88
CA LEU A 27 12.79 -12.14 -6.51
C LEU A 27 12.88 -11.81 -5.01
N LEU A 28 12.92 -12.82 -4.13
CA LEU A 28 13.10 -12.64 -2.68
C LEU A 28 14.49 -12.09 -2.35
N ALA A 29 15.55 -12.58 -3.02
CA ALA A 29 16.90 -12.07 -2.85
C ALA A 29 17.02 -10.63 -3.37
N ALA A 30 16.44 -10.32 -4.53
CA ALA A 30 16.37 -8.95 -5.03
C ALA A 30 15.63 -8.04 -4.05
N ALA A 31 14.47 -8.47 -3.52
CA ALA A 31 13.72 -7.73 -2.51
C ALA A 31 14.51 -7.52 -1.19
N ALA A 32 15.41 -8.45 -0.82
CA ALA A 32 16.30 -8.30 0.32
C ALA A 32 17.51 -7.37 0.05
N LEU A 33 17.92 -7.23 -1.22
CA LEU A 33 18.96 -6.30 -1.67
C LEU A 33 18.42 -4.88 -1.92
N LEU A 34 17.11 -4.73 -2.14
CA LEU A 34 16.44 -3.46 -1.86
C LEU A 34 16.49 -3.27 -0.35
N GLY A 35 17.58 -2.68 0.15
CA GLY A 35 17.65 -2.22 1.53
C GLY A 35 16.33 -1.52 1.87
N SER A 36 15.81 -1.78 3.07
CA SER A 36 14.62 -1.10 3.57
C SER A 36 14.90 0.39 3.59
N ALA A 37 14.66 1.06 2.47
CA ALA A 37 14.37 2.46 2.46
C ALA A 37 13.17 2.55 3.38
N ALA A 38 13.37 3.09 4.57
CA ALA A 38 12.29 3.65 5.35
C ALA A 38 11.75 4.80 4.49
N ALA A 39 10.98 4.46 3.46
CA ALA A 39 10.13 5.38 2.73
C ALA A 39 9.29 6.02 3.83
N GLY A 40 9.58 7.27 4.15
CA GLY A 40 9.62 7.74 5.53
C GLY A 40 8.34 7.58 6.32
N PRO A 41 8.25 6.64 7.27
CA PRO A 41 7.12 6.56 8.19
C PRO A 41 6.92 7.88 8.96
N ALA A 42 8.02 8.60 9.22
CA ALA A 42 8.01 9.93 9.81
C ALA A 42 7.33 10.97 8.91
N ALA A 43 7.65 11.02 7.61
CA ALA A 43 7.06 11.96 6.67
C ALA A 43 5.56 11.67 6.42
N TYR A 44 5.20 10.39 6.30
CA TYR A 44 3.81 9.97 6.25
C TYR A 44 3.05 10.37 7.53
N GLY A 45 3.66 10.14 8.71
CA GLY A 45 3.10 10.52 10.00
C GLY A 45 2.82 12.02 10.10
N ILE A 46 3.79 12.87 9.76
CA ILE A 46 3.66 14.33 9.78
C ILE A 46 2.56 14.81 8.82
N CYS A 47 2.48 14.24 7.61
CA CYS A 47 1.41 14.52 6.66
C CYS A 47 0.03 14.16 7.25
N GLN A 48 -0.07 13.00 7.89
CA GLN A 48 -1.30 12.54 8.52
C GLN A 48 -1.76 13.48 9.64
N THR A 49 -0.85 13.95 10.50
CA THR A 49 -1.16 14.93 11.55
C THR A 49 -1.65 16.24 10.95
N GLY A 50 -1.00 16.72 9.89
CA GLY A 50 -1.40 17.93 9.17
C GLY A 50 -2.80 17.83 8.55
N CYS A 51 -3.09 16.74 7.83
CA CYS A 51 -4.40 16.51 7.22
C CYS A 51 -5.53 16.43 8.26
N ASN A 52 -5.28 15.79 9.41
CA ASN A 52 -6.25 15.74 10.51
C ASN A 52 -6.49 17.13 11.13
N ALA A 53 -5.43 17.94 11.33
CA ALA A 53 -5.58 19.30 11.84
C ALA A 53 -6.41 20.18 10.90
N LEU A 54 -6.18 20.09 9.58
CA LEU A 54 -6.98 20.74 8.54
C LEU A 54 -8.44 20.28 8.55
N ALA A 55 -8.69 18.98 8.73
CA ALA A 55 -10.05 18.46 8.84
C ALA A 55 -10.76 19.02 10.08
N VAL A 56 -10.13 19.02 11.25
CA VAL A 56 -10.70 19.61 12.47
C VAL A 56 -11.03 21.10 12.26
N ALA A 57 -10.17 21.85 11.58
CA ALA A 57 -10.44 23.26 11.26
C ALA A 57 -11.64 23.42 10.30
N CYS A 58 -11.75 22.59 9.27
CA CYS A 58 -12.88 22.58 8.33
C CYS A 58 -14.20 22.25 9.04
N TYR A 59 -14.20 21.23 9.90
CA TYR A 59 -15.32 20.86 10.74
C TYR A 59 -15.71 21.99 11.71
N GLY A 60 -14.72 22.65 12.32
CA GLY A 60 -14.92 23.83 13.15
C GLY A 60 -15.59 24.99 12.40
N ALA A 61 -15.18 25.26 11.16
CA ALA A 61 -15.82 26.27 10.30
C ALA A 61 -17.27 25.91 9.91
N ALA A 62 -17.58 24.61 9.82
CA ALA A 62 -18.93 24.12 9.62
C ALA A 62 -19.77 24.06 10.92
N GLY A 63 -19.18 24.37 12.07
CA GLY A 63 -19.86 24.31 13.38
C GLY A 63 -20.13 22.89 13.88
N VAL A 64 -19.46 21.88 13.31
CA VAL A 64 -19.65 20.46 13.66
C VAL A 64 -18.36 19.93 14.28
N VAL A 65 -18.46 19.19 15.39
CA VAL A 65 -17.29 18.51 15.96
C VAL A 65 -16.97 17.28 15.12
N MET A 66 -15.70 17.15 14.71
CA MET A 66 -15.21 15.99 13.94
C MET A 66 -15.52 14.69 14.70
N GLY A 67 -16.14 13.72 14.03
CA GLY A 67 -16.53 12.44 14.63
C GLY A 67 -17.92 12.44 15.31
N VAL A 68 -18.56 13.60 15.50
CA VAL A 68 -19.93 13.71 16.05
C VAL A 68 -20.96 13.84 14.93
N GLY A 69 -20.60 14.48 13.82
CA GLY A 69 -21.41 14.61 12.62
C GLY A 69 -20.60 14.40 11.34
N SER A 70 -21.27 14.48 10.19
CA SER A 70 -20.64 14.34 8.88
C SER A 70 -20.70 15.64 8.11
N VAL A 71 -19.53 16.13 7.69
CA VAL A 71 -19.41 17.24 6.75
C VAL A 71 -18.75 16.68 5.48
N PRO A 72 -19.54 16.32 4.44
CA PRO A 72 -19.04 15.56 3.29
C PRO A 72 -17.85 16.20 2.58
N THR A 73 -17.88 17.53 2.44
CA THR A 73 -16.80 18.30 1.82
C THR A 73 -15.49 18.21 2.61
N CYS A 74 -15.54 18.31 3.95
CA CYS A 74 -14.36 18.14 4.80
C CYS A 74 -13.83 16.70 4.74
N ASN A 75 -14.70 15.69 4.68
CA ASN A 75 -14.29 14.29 4.58
C ASN A 75 -13.65 13.94 3.23
N VAL A 76 -14.17 14.47 2.14
CA VAL A 76 -13.57 14.30 0.81
C VAL A 76 -12.19 14.98 0.76
N ALA A 77 -12.08 16.21 1.28
CA ALA A 77 -10.80 16.90 1.36
C ALA A 77 -9.77 16.15 2.21
N LEU A 78 -10.19 15.62 3.37
CA LEU A 78 -9.36 14.76 4.22
C LEU A 78 -8.88 13.52 3.45
N GLY A 79 -9.78 12.82 2.74
CA GLY A 79 -9.43 11.64 1.96
C GLY A 79 -8.41 11.92 0.86
N LEU A 80 -8.56 13.03 0.13
CA LEU A 80 -7.59 13.45 -0.89
C LEU A 80 -6.24 13.84 -0.28
N CYS A 81 -6.24 14.55 0.84
CA CYS A 81 -5.03 14.90 1.58
C CYS A 81 -4.28 13.64 2.04
N MET A 82 -5.00 12.67 2.60
CA MET A 82 -4.43 11.39 3.03
C MET A 82 -3.90 10.55 1.86
N ALA A 83 -4.56 10.58 0.70
CA ALA A 83 -4.05 9.93 -0.51
C ALA A 83 -2.72 10.55 -0.97
N ALA A 84 -2.56 11.88 -0.86
CA ALA A 84 -1.31 12.56 -1.15
C ALA A 84 -0.18 12.21 -0.16
N CYS A 85 -0.50 11.82 1.08
CA CYS A 85 0.51 11.38 2.04
C CYS A 85 1.29 10.15 1.58
N VAL A 86 0.78 9.37 0.63
CA VAL A 86 1.55 8.27 0.00
C VAL A 86 2.79 8.80 -0.70
N ALA A 87 2.73 9.97 -1.34
CA ALA A 87 3.90 10.61 -1.93
C ALA A 87 4.91 11.07 -0.86
N ALA A 88 4.43 11.56 0.28
CA ALA A 88 5.29 11.89 1.43
C ALA A 88 5.93 10.64 2.04
N GLY A 89 5.20 9.52 2.08
CA GLY A 89 5.73 8.22 2.48
C GLY A 89 6.72 7.65 1.46
N ALA A 90 6.61 7.98 0.18
CA ALA A 90 7.59 7.57 -0.83
C ALA A 90 8.85 8.47 -0.84
N ALA A 91 8.86 9.58 -0.09
CA ALA A 91 10.02 10.46 0.00
C ALA A 91 11.13 9.82 0.86
N PRO A 92 12.41 9.94 0.45
CA PRO A 92 13.54 9.51 1.27
C PRO A 92 13.59 10.33 2.56
N THR A 93 13.73 9.67 3.71
CA THR A 93 14.01 10.34 4.99
C THR A 93 15.46 10.78 5.06
N PRO A 94 15.76 11.95 5.66
CA PRO A 94 17.13 12.33 6.00
C PRO A 94 17.74 11.39 7.05
#